data_AF-J5VQD6-F1
#
_entry.id   AF-J5VQD6-F1
#
_cell.length_a   1.000
_cell.length_b   1.000
_cell.length_c   1.000
_cell.angle_alpha   90.00
_cell.angle_beta   90.00
_cell.angle_gamma   90.00
#
_symmetry.space_group_name_H-M   'P 1'
#
loop_
_entity.id
_entity.type
_entity.pdbx_description
1 polymer ?
#
loop_
_entity_poly.entity_id
_entity_poly.type
_entity_poly.pdbx_seq_one_letter_code
_entity_poly.pdbx_strand_id
1 'polypeptide(L)'
;MNKETIIQEILSRVTATFDRLDLPKQPYGRNGLWEGITDYFKIKQRKNKIEFHNNEEEYTCPSITIKDFDQLPDDFIDNELLPALEEQLTQMFFNPEFYYSFEYKLTLVFDFLSASGHHARKQLRLEHPERKAELKERLDTYVQKVIYEATEKMKEKEVHTFFDKLFDFELTGYSEDKVVEILSKGITLIDPKWKKTLEEYQWCLLYYTRVWKEKVFMKLYYKVEGSD
;
A
#
# COMPACT_ATOMS: atom_id res chain seq x y z
N MET A 1 -13.23 29.56 10.68
CA MET A 1 -13.21 28.79 9.42
C MET A 1 -14.38 27.81 9.47
N ASN A 2 -15.10 27.58 8.37
CA ASN A 2 -16.23 26.64 8.38
C ASN A 2 -15.69 25.19 8.45
N LYS A 3 -16.34 24.35 9.25
CA LYS A 3 -16.03 22.92 9.45
C LYS A 3 -15.99 22.15 8.13
N GLU A 4 -16.94 22.43 7.25
CA GLU A 4 -17.02 21.82 5.92
C GLU A 4 -15.82 22.20 5.04
N THR A 5 -15.31 23.43 5.16
CA THR A 5 -14.12 23.89 4.44
C THR A 5 -12.86 23.13 4.87
N ILE A 6 -12.73 22.76 6.15
CA ILE A 6 -11.59 21.99 6.66
C ILE A 6 -11.56 20.59 6.02
N ILE A 7 -12.70 19.90 6.01
CA ILE A 7 -12.81 18.56 5.43
C ILE A 7 -12.45 18.60 3.95
N GLN A 8 -13.01 19.56 3.20
CA GLN A 8 -12.72 19.72 1.77
C GLN A 8 -11.24 20.05 1.51
N GLU A 9 -10.61 20.88 2.35
CA GLU A 9 -9.19 21.20 2.23
C GLU A 9 -8.32 19.95 2.41
N ILE A 10 -8.60 19.12 3.43
CA ILE A 10 -7.90 17.85 3.64
C ILE A 10 -8.09 16.91 2.45
N LEU A 11 -9.33 16.69 2.00
CA LEU A 11 -9.64 15.78 0.89
C LEU A 11 -8.99 16.24 -0.43
N SER A 12 -9.03 17.53 -0.73
CA SER A 12 -8.35 18.08 -1.91
C SER A 12 -6.85 17.77 -1.91
N ARG A 13 -6.23 17.74 -0.72
CA ARG A 13 -4.82 17.43 -0.58
C ARG A 13 -4.51 15.95 -0.68
N VAL A 14 -5.45 15.08 -0.30
CA VAL A 14 -5.34 13.64 -0.55
C VAL A 14 -5.23 13.39 -2.05
N THR A 15 -6.17 13.91 -2.84
CA THR A 15 -6.15 13.76 -4.30
C THR A 15 -4.87 14.32 -4.92
N ALA A 16 -4.46 15.52 -4.50
CA ALA A 16 -3.22 16.14 -4.96
C ALA A 16 -1.96 15.34 -4.57
N THR A 17 -2.00 14.55 -3.48
CA THR A 17 -0.87 13.70 -3.09
C THR A 17 -0.65 12.57 -4.09
N PHE A 18 -1.73 11.94 -4.55
CA PHE A 18 -1.65 10.90 -5.58
C PHE A 18 -1.29 11.47 -6.97
N ASP A 19 -1.85 12.63 -7.33
CA ASP A 19 -1.57 13.27 -8.62
C ASP A 19 -0.10 13.68 -8.80
N ARG A 20 0.63 13.97 -7.71
CA ARG A 20 2.04 14.39 -7.77
C ARG A 20 3.00 13.30 -8.22
N LEU A 21 2.59 12.04 -8.20
CA LEU A 21 3.46 10.92 -8.56
C LEU A 21 3.62 10.76 -10.09
N ASP A 22 2.81 11.47 -10.89
CA ASP A 22 2.81 11.42 -12.36
C ASP A 22 2.76 9.98 -12.90
N LEU A 23 1.95 9.14 -12.25
CA LEU A 23 1.78 7.74 -12.58
C LEU A 23 0.58 7.53 -13.51
N PRO A 24 0.55 6.43 -14.30
CA PRO A 24 -0.61 6.09 -15.11
C PRO A 24 -1.88 6.04 -14.24
N LYS A 25 -2.89 6.83 -14.60
CA LYS A 25 -4.18 6.90 -13.89
C LYS A 25 -5.12 5.73 -14.21
N GLN A 26 -4.55 4.61 -14.64
CA GLN A 26 -5.28 3.39 -14.96
C GLN A 26 -4.62 2.23 -14.20
N PRO A 27 -5.41 1.38 -13.53
CA PRO A 27 -4.87 0.14 -12.97
C PRO A 27 -4.23 -0.68 -14.10
N TYR A 28 -3.11 -1.33 -13.79
CA TYR A 28 -2.29 -2.07 -14.74
C TYR A 28 -1.63 -1.22 -15.83
N GLY A 29 -1.65 0.11 -15.70
CA GLY A 29 -1.08 1.04 -16.69
C GLY A 29 0.45 1.01 -16.77
N ARG A 30 1.14 0.54 -15.72
CA ARG A 30 2.61 0.39 -15.71
C ARG A 30 3.06 -0.99 -16.19
N ASN A 31 2.41 -2.04 -15.69
CA ASN A 31 2.56 -3.43 -16.12
C ASN A 31 1.34 -4.24 -15.67
N GLY A 32 1.22 -5.48 -16.16
CA GLY A 32 0.05 -6.34 -15.93
C GLY A 32 -0.20 -6.77 -14.48
N LEU A 33 0.69 -6.45 -13.53
CA LEU A 33 0.59 -6.76 -12.10
C LEU A 33 0.54 -5.51 -11.21
N TRP A 34 0.61 -4.30 -11.80
CA TRP A 34 0.65 -3.04 -11.07
C TRP A 34 -0.72 -2.39 -11.06
N GLU A 35 -1.55 -2.70 -10.07
CA GLU A 35 -2.94 -2.22 -10.02
C GLU A 35 -3.16 -0.92 -9.24
N GLY A 36 -2.19 -0.49 -8.44
CA GLY A 36 -2.31 0.65 -7.52
C GLY A 36 -0.97 1.06 -6.91
N ILE A 37 -0.96 2.16 -6.18
CA ILE A 37 0.27 2.77 -5.63
C ILE A 37 0.55 2.35 -4.20
N THR A 38 -0.48 2.20 -3.37
CA THR A 38 -0.30 1.97 -1.94
C THR A 38 -1.41 1.12 -1.34
N ASP A 39 -1.02 0.30 -0.36
CA ASP A 39 -1.90 -0.47 0.51
C ASP A 39 -1.99 0.14 1.93
N TYR A 40 -1.40 1.33 2.15
CA TYR A 40 -1.40 2.03 3.43
C TYR A 40 -1.56 3.54 3.23
N PHE A 41 -2.48 4.15 3.96
CA PHE A 41 -2.62 5.61 3.97
C PHE A 41 -2.91 6.11 5.37
N LYS A 42 -2.13 7.08 5.84
CA LYS A 42 -2.30 7.69 7.15
C LYS A 42 -2.45 9.20 7.05
N ILE A 43 -3.48 9.73 7.68
CA ILE A 43 -3.67 11.16 7.92
C ILE A 43 -3.33 11.43 9.39
N LYS A 44 -2.32 12.26 9.62
CA LYS A 44 -1.79 12.55 10.95
C LYS A 44 -1.84 14.04 11.25
N GLN A 45 -2.31 14.39 12.43
CA GLN A 45 -2.18 15.75 12.95
C GLN A 45 -0.84 15.94 13.68
N ARG A 46 -0.20 17.07 13.42
CA ARG A 46 0.90 17.60 14.21
C ARG A 46 0.69 19.09 14.46
N LYS A 47 0.10 19.44 15.60
CA LYS A 47 -0.38 20.81 15.89
C LYS A 47 -1.38 21.25 14.83
N ASN A 48 -1.12 22.35 14.14
CA ASN A 48 -1.93 22.90 13.04
C ASN A 48 -1.57 22.30 11.67
N LYS A 49 -0.68 21.30 11.61
CA LYS A 49 -0.25 20.64 10.38
C LYS A 49 -0.95 19.30 10.22
N ILE A 50 -1.42 19.01 9.02
CA ILE A 50 -1.92 17.69 8.61
C ILE A 50 -0.91 17.06 7.65
N GLU A 51 -0.48 15.84 7.98
CA GLU A 51 0.51 15.06 7.25
C GLU A 51 -0.14 13.83 6.61
N PHE A 52 0.27 13.50 5.38
CA PHE A 52 -0.28 12.38 4.59
C PHE A 52 0.82 11.37 4.29
N HIS A 53 0.74 10.19 4.88
CA HIS A 53 1.76 9.15 4.77
C HIS A 53 1.23 7.96 3.98
N ASN A 54 2.05 7.42 3.08
CA ASN A 54 1.74 6.21 2.28
C ASN A 54 2.54 4.97 2.73
N ASN A 55 3.17 5.04 3.90
CA ASN A 55 3.94 3.96 4.52
C ASN A 55 3.85 4.08 6.04
N GLU A 56 4.12 2.97 6.74
CA GLU A 56 4.12 2.91 8.20
C GLU A 56 5.31 3.63 8.84
N GLU A 57 6.44 3.75 8.14
CA GLU A 57 7.70 4.27 8.67
C GLU A 57 7.75 5.82 8.78
N GLU A 58 6.70 6.51 8.34
CA GLU A 58 6.52 7.97 8.43
C GLU A 58 7.68 8.81 7.81
N TYR A 59 8.24 8.36 6.68
CA TYR A 59 9.21 9.16 5.91
C TYR A 59 8.59 10.48 5.39
N THR A 60 9.44 11.43 4.96
CA THR A 60 9.05 12.77 4.49
C THR A 60 7.75 12.77 3.67
N CYS A 61 6.71 13.37 4.25
CA CYS A 61 5.35 13.30 3.74
C CYS A 61 4.85 14.67 3.26
N PRO A 62 3.98 14.72 2.23
CA PRO A 62 3.20 15.90 1.94
C PRO A 62 2.39 16.34 3.15
N SER A 63 2.22 17.65 3.26
CA SER A 63 1.44 18.22 4.34
C SER A 63 0.75 19.52 3.93
N ILE A 64 -0.24 19.90 4.73
CA ILE A 64 -0.88 21.21 4.71
C ILE A 64 -0.90 21.79 6.11
N THR A 65 -0.95 23.11 6.20
CA THR A 65 -1.14 23.83 7.46
C THR A 65 -2.52 24.44 7.43
N ILE A 66 -3.37 24.02 8.34
CA ILE A 66 -4.74 24.51 8.46
C ILE A 66 -4.78 25.45 9.68
N LYS A 67 -5.17 26.70 9.45
CA LYS A 67 -5.15 27.72 10.52
C LYS A 67 -6.10 27.30 11.65
N ASP A 68 -5.63 27.45 12.89
CA ASP A 68 -6.37 27.16 14.13
C ASP A 68 -6.88 25.70 14.23
N PHE A 69 -6.32 24.76 13.45
CA PHE A 69 -6.74 23.36 13.45
C PHE A 69 -6.47 22.66 14.80
N ASP A 70 -5.40 23.03 15.49
CA ASP A 70 -5.08 22.54 16.84
C ASP A 70 -6.06 23.02 17.92
N GLN A 71 -6.89 24.02 17.61
CA GLN A 71 -7.92 24.56 18.50
C GLN A 71 -9.31 23.97 18.22
N LEU A 72 -9.43 23.02 17.29
CA LEU A 72 -10.71 22.39 17.01
C LEU A 72 -11.23 21.61 18.23
N PRO A 73 -12.54 21.67 18.52
CA PRO A 73 -13.13 20.92 19.62
C PRO A 73 -12.97 19.41 19.41
N ASP A 74 -12.70 18.68 20.49
CA ASP A 74 -12.56 17.22 20.46
C ASP A 74 -13.84 16.55 19.90
N ASP A 75 -15.02 17.03 20.29
CA ASP A 75 -16.31 16.56 19.78
C ASP A 75 -16.44 16.72 18.25
N PHE A 76 -15.84 17.76 17.67
CA PHE A 76 -15.84 17.95 16.21
C PHE A 76 -14.92 16.94 15.53
N ILE A 77 -13.74 16.68 16.11
CA ILE A 77 -12.78 15.71 15.58
C ILE A 77 -13.45 14.32 15.52
N ASP A 78 -14.05 13.90 16.64
CA ASP A 78 -14.58 12.54 16.78
C ASP A 78 -15.89 12.31 16.01
N ASN A 79 -16.81 13.27 16.06
CA ASN A 79 -18.18 13.04 15.57
C ASN A 79 -18.43 13.59 14.16
N GLU A 80 -17.57 14.47 13.64
CA GLU A 80 -17.78 15.10 12.33
C GLU A 80 -16.58 14.86 11.40
N LEU A 81 -15.36 15.22 11.81
CA LEU A 81 -14.18 15.13 10.95
C LEU A 81 -13.80 13.68 10.62
N LEU A 82 -13.60 12.84 11.63
CA LEU A 82 -13.18 11.46 11.41
C LEU A 82 -14.21 10.65 10.60
N PRO A 83 -15.52 10.68 10.92
CA PRO A 83 -16.52 9.99 10.11
C PRO A 83 -16.59 10.48 8.66
N ALA A 84 -16.49 11.80 8.44
CA ALA A 84 -16.52 12.36 7.09
C ALA A 84 -15.29 11.94 6.27
N LEU A 85 -14.09 11.96 6.86
CA LEU A 85 -12.87 11.53 6.17
C LEU A 85 -12.92 10.03 5.84
N GLU A 86 -13.39 9.21 6.78
CA GLU A 86 -13.55 7.77 6.56
C GLU A 86 -14.55 7.46 5.46
N GLU A 87 -15.73 8.09 5.48
CA GLU A 87 -16.75 7.89 4.45
C GLU A 87 -16.21 8.25 3.06
N GLN A 88 -15.62 9.44 2.93
CA GLN A 88 -15.11 9.94 1.65
C GLN A 88 -13.94 9.12 1.13
N LEU A 89 -13.01 8.70 1.99
CA LEU A 89 -11.87 7.87 1.57
C LEU A 89 -12.30 6.42 1.26
N THR A 90 -13.31 5.91 1.95
CA THR A 90 -13.90 4.60 1.62
C THR A 90 -14.60 4.66 0.27
N GLN A 91 -15.38 5.72 -0.01
CA GLN A 91 -15.99 5.93 -1.33
C GLN A 91 -14.93 6.06 -2.43
N MET A 92 -13.84 6.78 -2.16
CA MET A 92 -12.71 6.91 -3.09
C MET A 92 -12.06 5.55 -3.38
N PHE A 93 -11.86 4.70 -2.37
CA PHE A 93 -11.27 3.36 -2.53
C PHE A 93 -12.07 2.45 -3.47
N PHE A 94 -13.40 2.52 -3.43
CA PHE A 94 -14.30 1.74 -4.28
C PHE A 94 -14.67 2.43 -5.60
N ASN A 95 -14.13 3.62 -5.88
CA ASN A 95 -14.40 4.33 -7.12
C ASN A 95 -13.35 3.97 -8.20
N PRO A 96 -13.77 3.45 -9.38
CA PRO A 96 -12.87 3.13 -10.50
C PRO A 96 -11.94 4.25 -10.93
N GLU A 97 -12.36 5.51 -10.80
CA GLU A 97 -11.52 6.67 -11.13
C GLU A 97 -10.28 6.76 -10.27
N PHE A 98 -10.27 6.14 -9.10
CA PHE A 98 -9.16 6.17 -8.14
C PHE A 98 -8.48 4.81 -7.94
N TYR A 99 -8.82 3.78 -8.73
CA TYR A 99 -8.18 2.46 -8.58
C TYR A 99 -6.66 2.49 -8.72
N TYR A 100 -6.13 3.41 -9.51
CA TYR A 100 -4.68 3.59 -9.61
C TYR A 100 -4.01 4.08 -8.32
N SER A 101 -4.77 4.68 -7.40
CA SER A 101 -4.25 5.24 -6.14
C SER A 101 -4.01 4.16 -5.09
N PHE A 102 -4.85 3.14 -5.07
CA PHE A 102 -4.87 2.13 -4.02
C PHE A 102 -4.72 0.73 -4.63
N GLU A 103 -3.96 -0.14 -3.95
CA GLU A 103 -4.00 -1.57 -4.26
C GLU A 103 -5.41 -2.14 -3.98
N TYR A 104 -5.65 -3.44 -4.24
CA TYR A 104 -6.92 -4.11 -3.93
C TYR A 104 -7.27 -4.04 -2.44
N LYS A 105 -6.36 -3.54 -1.62
CA LYS A 105 -6.38 -3.57 -0.17
C LYS A 105 -5.79 -2.26 0.34
N LEU A 106 -6.41 -1.65 1.35
CA LEU A 106 -5.92 -0.42 1.97
C LEU A 106 -6.05 -0.50 3.49
N THR A 107 -4.99 -0.14 4.20
CA THR A 107 -5.01 0.18 5.63
C THR A 107 -5.08 1.70 5.76
N LEU A 108 -6.22 2.20 6.23
CA LEU A 108 -6.46 3.63 6.42
C LEU A 108 -6.33 3.97 7.91
N VAL A 109 -5.48 4.94 8.24
CA VAL A 109 -5.18 5.37 9.61
C VAL A 109 -5.45 6.86 9.78
N PHE A 110 -6.17 7.21 10.83
CA PHE A 110 -6.37 8.57 11.30
C PHE A 110 -5.71 8.71 12.67
N ASP A 111 -4.86 9.72 12.83
CA ASP A 111 -4.04 9.92 14.04
C ASP A 111 -4.02 11.40 14.42
N PHE A 112 -5.02 11.83 15.20
CA PHE A 112 -5.26 13.23 15.56
C PHE A 112 -4.99 13.47 17.04
N LEU A 113 -4.13 14.44 17.35
CA LEU A 113 -3.80 14.85 18.71
C LEU A 113 -4.14 16.33 18.87
N SER A 114 -5.19 16.61 19.63
CA SER A 114 -5.66 17.98 19.85
C SER A 114 -4.82 18.70 20.92
N ALA A 115 -5.01 20.02 21.03
CA ALA A 115 -4.32 20.82 22.05
C ALA A 115 -4.75 20.47 23.50
N SER A 116 -5.92 19.85 23.71
CA SER A 116 -6.36 19.39 25.02
C SER A 116 -5.61 18.13 25.49
N GLY A 117 -4.88 17.48 24.59
CA GLY A 117 -4.26 16.17 24.79
C GLY A 117 -5.18 15.00 24.43
N HIS A 118 -6.38 15.25 23.91
CA HIS A 118 -7.25 14.22 23.35
C HIS A 118 -6.61 13.58 22.12
N HIS A 119 -6.57 12.25 22.12
CA HIS A 119 -5.95 11.47 21.06
C HIS A 119 -7.01 10.63 20.33
N ALA A 120 -7.52 11.18 19.24
CA ALA A 120 -8.46 10.52 18.37
C ALA A 120 -7.69 9.67 17.34
N ARG A 121 -7.70 8.35 17.55
CA ARG A 121 -7.07 7.38 16.64
C ARG A 121 -8.11 6.41 16.11
N LYS A 122 -8.14 6.26 14.78
CA LYS A 122 -8.98 5.28 14.10
C LYS A 122 -8.17 4.58 13.01
N GLN A 123 -8.36 3.28 12.89
CA GLN A 123 -7.77 2.48 11.83
C GLN A 123 -8.83 1.56 11.26
N LEU A 124 -8.89 1.46 9.94
CA LEU A 124 -9.73 0.51 9.23
C LEU A 124 -8.97 -0.14 8.08
N ARG A 125 -9.40 -1.36 7.74
CA ARG A 125 -8.86 -2.14 6.65
C ARG A 125 -9.95 -2.31 5.60
N LEU A 126 -9.70 -1.84 4.39
CA LEU A 126 -10.58 -1.98 3.23
C LEU A 126 -10.01 -3.03 2.28
N GLU A 127 -10.86 -3.87 1.70
CA GLU A 127 -10.48 -4.83 0.66
C GLU A 127 -11.51 -4.78 -0.47
N HIS A 128 -11.03 -4.93 -1.70
CA HIS A 128 -11.83 -5.02 -2.91
C HIS A 128 -11.73 -6.45 -3.48
N PRO A 129 -12.68 -7.35 -3.18
CA PRO A 129 -12.58 -8.77 -3.54
C PRO A 129 -12.46 -9.03 -5.04
N GLU A 130 -13.17 -8.27 -5.88
CA GLU A 130 -13.13 -8.46 -7.33
C GLU A 130 -11.75 -8.09 -7.93
N ARG A 131 -11.16 -6.96 -7.50
CA ARG A 131 -9.80 -6.57 -7.88
C ARG A 131 -8.77 -7.58 -7.39
N LYS A 132 -8.92 -8.08 -6.16
CA LYS A 132 -8.07 -9.14 -5.61
C LYS A 132 -8.10 -10.39 -6.49
N ALA A 133 -9.28 -10.83 -6.91
CA ALA A 133 -9.45 -11.98 -7.79
C ALA A 133 -8.81 -11.74 -9.16
N GLU A 134 -9.04 -10.57 -9.78
CA GLU A 134 -8.44 -10.20 -11.07
C GLU A 134 -6.91 -10.16 -10.98
N LEU A 135 -6.35 -9.49 -9.96
CA LEU A 135 -4.91 -9.41 -9.77
C LEU A 135 -4.30 -10.80 -9.55
N LYS A 136 -4.98 -11.67 -8.79
CA LYS A 136 -4.55 -13.05 -8.59
C LYS A 136 -4.53 -13.82 -9.92
N GLU A 137 -5.57 -13.72 -10.73
CA GLU A 137 -5.64 -14.37 -12.05
C GLU A 137 -4.50 -13.89 -12.97
N ARG A 138 -4.21 -12.59 -12.95
CA ARG A 138 -3.10 -11.99 -13.71
C ARG A 138 -1.75 -12.51 -13.23
N LEU A 139 -1.54 -12.63 -11.92
CA LEU A 139 -0.33 -13.21 -11.34
C LEU A 139 -0.18 -14.69 -11.69
N ASP A 140 -1.22 -15.48 -11.51
CA ASP A 140 -1.22 -16.91 -11.84
C ASP A 140 -0.90 -17.12 -13.33
N THR A 141 -1.49 -16.30 -14.21
CA THR A 141 -1.21 -16.31 -15.65
C THR A 141 0.23 -15.92 -15.96
N TYR A 142 0.76 -14.88 -15.29
CA TYR A 142 2.15 -14.46 -15.44
C TYR A 142 3.11 -15.59 -15.04
N VAL A 143 2.89 -16.18 -13.86
CA VAL A 143 3.68 -17.30 -13.34
C VAL A 143 3.63 -18.48 -14.31
N GLN A 144 2.46 -18.83 -14.84
CA GLN A 144 2.32 -19.93 -15.79
C GLN A 144 3.15 -19.69 -17.06
N LYS A 145 3.00 -18.53 -17.71
CA LYS A 145 3.66 -18.25 -18.99
C LYS A 145 5.16 -17.97 -18.85
N VAL A 146 5.55 -17.18 -17.85
CA VAL A 146 6.93 -16.69 -17.68
C VAL A 146 7.78 -17.70 -16.93
N ILE A 147 7.21 -18.41 -15.94
CA ILE A 147 7.98 -19.32 -15.08
C ILE A 147 7.79 -20.77 -15.49
N TYR A 148 6.55 -21.25 -15.66
CA TYR A 148 6.34 -22.68 -15.90
C TYR A 148 6.58 -23.10 -17.35
N GLU A 149 5.97 -22.38 -18.29
CA GLU A 149 6.03 -22.67 -19.72
C GLU A 149 7.22 -21.99 -20.41
N ALA A 150 7.75 -20.91 -19.81
CA ALA A 150 8.80 -20.06 -20.37
C ALA A 150 8.51 -19.59 -21.82
N THR A 151 7.24 -19.40 -22.14
CA THR A 151 6.78 -18.88 -23.45
C THR A 151 6.99 -17.37 -23.56
N GLU A 152 7.07 -16.68 -22.41
CA GLU A 152 7.40 -15.27 -22.29
C GLU A 152 8.65 -15.07 -21.43
N LYS A 153 9.39 -13.98 -21.68
CA LYS A 153 10.60 -13.63 -20.95
C LYS A 153 10.28 -12.68 -19.80
N MET A 154 10.88 -12.94 -18.64
CA MET A 154 10.85 -11.99 -17.52
C MET A 154 11.53 -10.68 -17.94
N LYS A 155 10.81 -9.56 -17.79
CA LYS A 155 11.34 -8.23 -18.10
C LYS A 155 11.86 -7.58 -16.83
N GLU A 156 13.02 -6.92 -16.92
CA GLU A 156 13.64 -6.17 -15.81
C GLU A 156 12.64 -5.29 -15.04
N LYS A 157 11.80 -4.54 -15.77
CA LYS A 157 10.82 -3.61 -15.19
C LYS A 157 9.65 -4.27 -14.44
N GLU A 158 9.48 -5.59 -14.61
CA GLU A 158 8.39 -6.36 -14.00
C GLU A 158 8.86 -7.11 -12.75
N VAL A 159 10.17 -7.33 -12.59
CA VAL A 159 10.75 -8.14 -11.49
C VAL A 159 10.26 -7.63 -10.13
N HIS A 160 10.35 -6.33 -9.89
CA HIS A 160 9.93 -5.75 -8.63
C HIS A 160 8.43 -5.99 -8.34
N THR A 161 7.55 -5.74 -9.32
CA THR A 161 6.10 -5.96 -9.15
C THR A 161 5.76 -7.44 -9.02
N PHE A 162 6.49 -8.32 -9.71
CA PHE A 162 6.32 -9.76 -9.58
C PHE A 162 6.63 -10.23 -8.16
N PHE A 163 7.77 -9.82 -7.59
CA PHE A 163 8.11 -10.18 -6.21
C PHE A 163 7.14 -9.58 -5.20
N ASP A 164 6.74 -8.32 -5.40
CA ASP A 164 5.73 -7.65 -4.57
C ASP A 164 4.45 -8.48 -4.46
N LYS A 165 3.91 -8.92 -5.59
CA LYS A 165 2.68 -9.72 -5.61
C LYS A 165 2.89 -11.17 -5.18
N LEU A 166 4.06 -11.76 -5.47
CA LEU A 166 4.37 -13.13 -5.05
C LEU A 166 4.48 -13.27 -3.52
N PHE A 167 5.01 -12.24 -2.83
CA PHE A 167 5.13 -12.21 -1.38
C PHE A 167 3.87 -11.69 -0.66
N ASP A 168 2.84 -11.27 -1.39
CA ASP A 168 1.52 -11.01 -0.81
C ASP A 168 0.73 -12.31 -0.62
N PHE A 169 0.95 -12.98 0.51
CA PHE A 169 0.26 -14.23 0.83
C PHE A 169 -1.27 -14.08 0.99
N GLU A 170 -1.77 -12.87 1.28
CA GLU A 170 -3.22 -12.61 1.31
C GLU A 170 -3.83 -12.64 -0.09
N LEU A 171 -3.06 -12.22 -1.10
CA LEU A 171 -3.43 -12.27 -2.52
C LEU A 171 -3.30 -13.69 -3.08
N THR A 172 -2.14 -14.31 -2.88
CA THR A 172 -1.78 -15.54 -3.58
C THR A 172 -2.41 -16.79 -2.98
N GLY A 173 -2.50 -16.85 -1.65
CA GLY A 173 -2.80 -18.09 -0.92
C GLY A 173 -1.77 -19.20 -1.18
N TYR A 174 -0.58 -18.87 -1.69
CA TYR A 174 0.48 -19.85 -1.95
C TYR A 174 1.13 -20.32 -0.65
N SER A 175 1.60 -21.57 -0.64
CA SER A 175 2.49 -22.04 0.42
C SER A 175 3.91 -21.46 0.24
N GLU A 176 4.69 -21.45 1.31
CA GLU A 176 6.12 -21.09 1.26
C GLU A 176 6.87 -21.96 0.24
N ASP A 177 6.61 -23.28 0.23
CA ASP A 177 7.20 -24.21 -0.75
C ASP A 177 6.87 -23.82 -2.20
N LYS A 178 5.64 -23.40 -2.47
CA LYS A 178 5.21 -22.95 -3.80
C LYS A 178 5.95 -21.69 -4.22
N VAL A 179 6.15 -20.74 -3.30
CA VAL A 179 6.93 -19.52 -3.55
C VAL A 179 8.39 -19.88 -3.83
N VAL A 180 9.00 -20.77 -3.02
CA VAL A 180 10.38 -21.25 -3.23
C VAL A 180 10.54 -21.95 -4.57
N GLU A 181 9.59 -22.79 -4.97
CA GLU A 181 9.57 -23.47 -6.27
C GLU A 181 9.56 -22.45 -7.42
N ILE A 182 8.64 -21.48 -7.38
CA ILE A 182 8.50 -20.42 -8.39
C ILE A 182 9.80 -19.62 -8.50
N LEU A 183 10.40 -19.22 -7.36
CA LEU A 183 11.63 -18.43 -7.35
C LEU A 183 12.83 -19.24 -7.86
N SER A 184 12.94 -20.49 -7.44
CA SER A 184 14.02 -21.38 -7.87
C SER A 184 13.97 -21.65 -9.36
N LYS A 185 12.77 -21.80 -9.94
CA LYS A 185 12.61 -21.92 -11.39
C LYS A 185 12.87 -20.58 -12.09
N GLY A 186 12.34 -19.49 -11.57
CA GLY A 186 12.46 -18.15 -12.16
C GLY A 186 13.90 -17.69 -12.37
N ILE A 187 14.78 -17.87 -11.39
CA ILE A 187 16.19 -17.46 -11.52
C ILE A 187 16.93 -18.21 -12.64
N THR A 188 16.57 -19.48 -12.89
CA THR A 188 17.21 -20.30 -13.95
C THR A 188 16.84 -19.85 -15.37
N LEU A 189 15.76 -19.08 -15.51
CA LEU A 189 15.28 -18.57 -16.79
C LEU A 189 15.92 -17.23 -17.18
N ILE A 190 16.66 -16.60 -16.27
CA ILE A 190 17.36 -15.35 -16.55
C ILE A 190 18.65 -15.67 -17.33
N ASP A 191 18.75 -15.14 -18.55
CA ASP A 191 19.98 -15.25 -19.35
C ASP A 191 21.14 -14.59 -18.58
N PRO A 192 22.28 -15.28 -18.35
CA PRO A 192 23.43 -14.71 -17.66
C PRO A 192 23.98 -13.41 -18.28
N LYS A 193 23.66 -13.13 -19.55
CA LYS A 193 24.01 -11.87 -20.23
C LYS A 193 23.16 -10.70 -19.74
N TRP A 194 21.99 -10.93 -19.14
CA TRP A 194 21.09 -9.90 -18.63
C TRP A 194 21.42 -9.55 -17.18
N LYS A 195 22.64 -9.02 -16.98
CA LYS A 195 23.18 -8.71 -15.65
C LYS A 195 22.22 -7.88 -14.78
N LYS A 196 21.60 -6.84 -15.35
CA LYS A 196 20.64 -5.99 -14.62
C LYS A 196 19.41 -6.75 -14.13
N THR A 197 18.85 -7.64 -14.94
CA THR A 197 17.70 -8.45 -14.54
C THR A 197 18.07 -9.42 -13.42
N LEU A 198 19.27 -10.03 -13.49
CA LEU A 198 19.76 -10.89 -12.43
C LEU A 198 20.01 -10.12 -11.12
N GLU A 199 20.65 -8.94 -11.21
CA GLU A 199 20.88 -8.05 -10.07
C GLU A 199 19.56 -7.63 -9.41
N GLU A 200 18.57 -7.20 -10.21
CA GLU A 200 17.24 -6.82 -9.73
C GLU A 200 16.52 -8.01 -9.07
N TYR A 201 16.63 -9.21 -9.66
CA TYR A 201 16.03 -10.42 -9.11
C TYR A 201 16.63 -10.77 -7.75
N GLN A 202 17.96 -10.75 -7.62
CA GLN A 202 18.66 -11.01 -6.37
C GLN A 202 18.33 -9.96 -5.31
N TRP A 203 18.28 -8.69 -5.71
CA TRP A 203 17.92 -7.60 -4.81
C TRP A 203 16.48 -7.77 -4.31
N CYS A 204 15.51 -8.03 -5.20
CA CYS A 204 14.13 -8.28 -4.83
C CYS A 204 14.00 -9.50 -3.90
N LEU A 205 14.69 -10.59 -4.20
CA LEU A 205 14.71 -11.77 -3.34
C LEU A 205 15.16 -11.43 -1.92
N LEU A 206 16.27 -10.72 -1.76
CA LEU A 206 16.78 -10.30 -0.46
C LEU A 206 15.83 -9.33 0.25
N TYR A 207 15.29 -8.37 -0.48
CA TYR A 207 14.40 -7.35 0.07
C TYR A 207 13.09 -7.97 0.58
N TYR A 208 12.35 -8.70 -0.27
CA TYR A 208 11.03 -9.22 0.10
C TYR A 208 11.11 -10.35 1.13
N THR A 209 12.15 -11.19 1.09
CA THR A 209 12.36 -12.18 2.16
C THR A 209 12.67 -11.50 3.50
N ARG A 210 13.46 -10.42 3.50
CA ARG A 210 13.72 -9.62 4.71
C ARG A 210 12.44 -8.96 5.22
N VAL A 211 11.68 -8.31 4.36
CA VAL A 211 10.40 -7.68 4.72
C VAL A 211 9.44 -8.71 5.31
N TRP A 212 9.32 -9.89 4.68
CA TRP A 212 8.50 -10.98 5.19
C TRP A 212 8.99 -11.46 6.56
N LYS A 213 10.31 -11.64 6.73
CA LYS A 213 10.90 -11.98 8.04
C LYS A 213 10.54 -10.93 9.10
N GLU A 214 10.71 -9.64 8.81
CA GLU A 214 10.45 -8.57 9.78
C GLU A 214 8.96 -8.43 10.11
N LYS A 215 8.07 -8.51 9.10
CA LYS A 215 6.63 -8.29 9.28
C LYS A 215 5.88 -9.52 9.80
N VAL A 216 6.30 -10.72 9.43
CA VAL A 216 5.62 -11.98 9.78
C VAL A 216 6.41 -12.73 10.85
N PHE A 217 7.61 -13.21 10.50
CA PHE A 217 8.38 -14.09 11.38
C PHE A 217 8.74 -13.44 12.72
N MET A 218 9.31 -12.24 12.72
CA MET A 218 9.75 -11.56 13.95
C MET A 218 8.55 -11.19 14.85
N LYS A 219 7.42 -10.78 14.26
CA LYS A 219 6.20 -10.51 15.05
C LYS A 219 5.66 -11.78 15.71
N LEU A 220 5.73 -12.93 15.04
CA LEU A 220 5.37 -14.21 15.63
C LEU A 220 6.36 -14.62 16.72
N TYR A 221 7.66 -14.50 16.45
CA TYR A 221 8.74 -14.85 17.37
C TYR A 221 8.63 -14.07 18.70
N TYR A 222 8.52 -12.74 18.64
CA TYR A 222 8.39 -11.92 19.86
C TYR A 222 7.01 -12.00 20.53
N LYS A 223 5.96 -12.43 19.82
CA LYS A 223 4.68 -12.76 20.46
C LYS A 223 4.77 -14.04 21.29
N VAL A 224 5.67 -14.96 20.95
CA VAL A 224 5.92 -16.19 21.72
C VAL A 224 6.80 -15.89 22.94
N GLU A 225 7.74 -14.94 22.84
CA GLU A 225 8.58 -14.52 23.98
C GLU A 225 7.89 -13.55 24.97
N GLY A 226 6.68 -13.06 24.66
CA GLY A 226 5.88 -12.20 25.55
C GLY A 226 4.83 -12.95 26.38
N SER A 227 4.82 -14.28 26.32
CA SER A 227 3.94 -15.16 27.09
C SER A 227 4.73 -15.93 28.14
N ASP A 228 5.19 -15.21 29.17
CA ASP A 228 5.59 -15.73 30.49
C ASP A 228 4.70 -15.11 31.57
#